data_AF-A0A0D7E185-F1
#
_entry.id   AF-A0A0D7E185-F1
#
_cell.length_a   1.000
_cell.length_b   1.000
_cell.length_c   1.000
_cell.angle_alpha   90.00
_cell.angle_beta   90.00
_cell.angle_gamma   90.00
#
_symmetry.space_group_name_H-M   'P 1'
#
loop_
_entity.id
_entity.type
_entity.pdbx_description
1 polymer ?
#
loop_
_entity_poly.entity_id
_entity_poly.type
_entity_poly.pdbx_seq_one_letter_code
_entity_poly.pdbx_strand_id
1 'polypeptide(L)'
;MLVELATTLIGAIFVPIQSRYGATELGNIVERAEPTILFFQKTYLKVDLDSILQIAFPDIGEGKIERAPSLRRLVSFDGSRHRDVVGWSKFLASA
;
A
#
# COMPACT_ATOMS: atom_id res chain seq x y z
N MET A 1 -5.92 1.71 -14.09
CA MET A 1 -7.21 1.90 -14.77
C MET A 1 -8.43 1.46 -13.94
N LEU A 2 -8.59 0.18 -13.55
CA LEU A 2 -9.80 -0.23 -12.80
C LEU A 2 -9.86 0.33 -11.37
N VAL A 3 -8.71 0.45 -10.69
CA VAL A 3 -8.61 1.00 -9.32
C VAL A 3 -8.88 2.50 -9.28
N GLU A 4 -8.34 3.25 -10.24
CA GLU A 4 -8.56 4.71 -10.36
C GLU A 4 -10.04 5.02 -10.49
N LEU A 5 -10.73 4.34 -11.41
CA LEU A 5 -12.17 4.51 -11.63
C LEU A 5 -12.98 4.15 -10.38
N ALA A 6 -12.68 3.01 -9.74
CA ALA A 6 -13.35 2.60 -8.52
C ALA A 6 -13.15 3.60 -7.38
N THR A 7 -11.95 4.18 -7.27
CA THR A 7 -11.59 5.18 -6.24
C THR A 7 -12.36 6.48 -6.46
N THR A 8 -12.46 6.95 -7.71
CA THR A 8 -13.25 8.13 -8.05
C THR A 8 -14.75 7.92 -7.80
N LEU A 9 -15.29 6.74 -8.10
CA LEU A 9 -16.71 6.43 -7.91
C LEU A 9 -17.15 6.48 -6.44
N ILE A 10 -16.26 6.17 -5.50
CA ILE A 10 -16.53 6.25 -4.06
C ILE A 10 -16.15 7.61 -3.46
N GLY A 11 -15.78 8.59 -4.28
CA GLY A 11 -15.36 9.93 -3.84
C GLY A 11 -14.02 9.97 -3.12
N ALA A 12 -13.21 8.91 -3.25
CA ALA A 12 -11.88 8.86 -2.66
C ALA A 12 -10.83 9.55 -3.55
N ILE A 13 -9.76 10.03 -2.93
CA ILE A 13 -8.63 10.64 -3.62
C ILE A 13 -7.62 9.55 -3.97
N PHE A 14 -7.30 9.43 -5.26
CA PHE A 14 -6.29 8.51 -5.75
C PHE A 14 -4.93 9.21 -5.87
N VAL A 15 -3.91 8.68 -5.21
CA VAL A 15 -2.53 9.20 -5.26
C VAL A 15 -1.64 8.16 -5.98
N PRO A 16 -1.29 8.37 -7.26
CA PRO A 16 -0.41 7.45 -7.97
C PRO A 16 1.03 7.57 -7.45
N ILE A 17 1.62 6.44 -7.06
CA ILE A 17 3.02 6.35 -6.63
C ILE A 17 3.79 5.62 -7.73
N GLN A 18 4.91 6.20 -8.16
CA GLN A 18 5.73 5.58 -9.20
C GLN A 18 6.56 4.45 -8.62
N SER A 19 6.60 3.31 -9.30
CA SER A 19 7.31 2.10 -8.85
C SER A 19 8.83 2.24 -8.77
N ARG A 20 9.39 3.31 -9.36
CA ARG A 20 10.82 3.63 -9.28
C ARG A 20 11.22 4.30 -7.97
N TYR A 21 10.24 4.71 -7.16
CA TYR A 21 10.49 5.32 -5.85
C TYR A 21 10.99 4.26 -4.88
N GLY A 22 12.03 4.62 -4.12
CA GLY A 22 12.60 3.77 -3.10
C GLY A 22 11.82 3.88 -1.79
N ALA A 23 12.36 3.25 -0.75
CA ALA A 23 11.73 3.21 0.56
C ALA A 23 11.61 4.59 1.22
N THR A 24 12.61 5.45 1.00
CA THR A 24 12.63 6.82 1.55
C THR A 24 11.53 7.68 0.94
N GLU A 25 11.41 7.68 -0.40
CA GLU A 25 10.37 8.44 -1.08
C GLU A 25 8.97 7.92 -0.74
N LEU A 26 8.79 6.59 -0.70
CA LEU A 26 7.51 5.99 -0.34
C LEU A 26 7.09 6.41 1.09
N GLY A 27 8.00 6.31 2.06
CA GLY A 27 7.74 6.75 3.44
C GLY A 27 7.30 8.21 3.50
N ASN A 28 8.04 9.11 2.82
CA ASN A 28 7.71 10.53 2.78
C ASN A 28 6.36 10.83 2.13
N ILE A 29 5.99 10.11 1.07
CA ILE A 29 4.70 10.28 0.39
C ILE A 29 3.57 9.83 1.33
N VAL A 30 3.71 8.67 1.97
CA VAL A 30 2.67 8.15 2.87
C VAL A 30 2.50 9.05 4.09
N GLU A 31 3.59 9.53 4.67
CA GLU A 31 3.56 10.44 5.83
C GLU A 31 2.82 11.75 5.50
N ARG A 32 3.02 12.30 4.29
CA ARG A 32 2.41 13.57 3.88
C ARG A 32 1.01 13.44 3.32
N ALA A 33 0.74 12.37 2.57
CA ALA A 33 -0.57 12.14 1.94
C ALA A 33 -1.59 11.54 2.90
N GLU A 34 -1.13 11.02 4.05
CA GLU A 34 -1.93 10.37 5.09
C GLU A 34 -2.99 9.39 4.53
N PRO A 35 -2.61 8.47 3.62
CA PRO A 35 -3.58 7.61 2.96
C PRO A 35 -4.17 6.60 3.96
N THR A 36 -5.47 6.34 3.85
CA THR A 36 -6.12 5.30 4.67
C THR A 36 -5.83 3.89 4.16
N ILE A 37 -5.65 3.73 2.83
CA ILE A 37 -5.41 2.45 2.18
C ILE A 37 -4.27 2.63 1.17
N LEU A 38 -3.32 1.70 1.18
CA LEU A 38 -2.27 1.60 0.17
C LEU A 38 -2.44 0.32 -0.64
N PHE A 39 -2.57 0.47 -1.96
CA PHE A 39 -2.63 -0.64 -2.91
C PHE A 39 -1.29 -0.81 -3.61
N PHE A 40 -0.79 -2.05 -3.70
CA PHE A 40 0.47 -2.33 -4.39
C PHE A 40 0.49 -3.71 -5.05
N GLN A 41 1.45 -3.91 -5.94
CA GLN A 41 1.84 -5.22 -6.46
C GLN A 41 3.19 -5.57 -5.87
N LYS A 42 3.32 -6.76 -5.27
CA LYS A 42 4.53 -7.27 -4.65
C LYS A 42 5.73 -7.17 -5.58
N THR A 43 5.54 -7.53 -6.85
CA THR A 43 6.58 -7.39 -7.87
C THR A 43 6.03 -6.66 -9.08
N TYR A 44 6.55 -5.45 -9.31
CA TYR A 44 6.21 -4.66 -10.49
C TYR A 44 7.46 -4.24 -11.24
N LEU A 45 7.56 -4.59 -12.53
CA LEU A 45 8.69 -4.22 -13.40
C LEU A 45 10.08 -4.49 -12.76
N LYS A 46 10.25 -5.66 -12.13
CA LYS A 46 11.46 -6.12 -11.43
C LYS A 46 11.77 -5.42 -10.09
N VAL A 47 10.88 -4.57 -9.58
CA VAL A 47 10.99 -3.95 -8.27
C VAL A 47 10.25 -4.80 -7.23
N ASP A 48 10.95 -5.24 -6.18
CA ASP A 48 10.33 -5.91 -5.02
C ASP A 48 9.77 -4.85 -4.06
N LEU A 49 8.50 -4.50 -4.28
CA LEU A 49 7.80 -3.49 -3.47
C LEU A 49 7.51 -4.01 -2.05
N ASP A 50 7.48 -5.33 -1.84
CA ASP A 50 7.32 -5.95 -0.52
C ASP A 50 8.53 -5.66 0.37
N SER A 51 9.74 -5.72 -0.22
CA SER A 51 10.98 -5.33 0.45
C SER A 51 11.09 -3.82 0.66
N ILE A 52 10.66 -3.01 -0.30
CA ILE A 52 10.63 -1.55 -0.15
C ILE A 52 9.70 -1.13 0.98
N LEU A 53 8.52 -1.77 1.08
CA LEU A 53 7.58 -1.55 2.17
C LEU A 53 8.17 -1.89 3.54
N GLN A 54 8.88 -3.01 3.66
CA GLN A 54 9.58 -3.39 4.90
C GLN A 54 10.63 -2.35 5.32
N ILE A 55 11.33 -1.73 4.36
CA ILE A 55 12.33 -0.70 4.68
C ILE A 55 11.64 0.62 5.04
N ALA A 56 10.56 0.98 4.36
CA ALA A 56 9.80 2.21 4.63
C ALA A 56 9.08 2.13 5.99
N PHE A 57 8.55 0.96 6.31
CA PHE A 57 7.75 0.63 7.49
C PHE A 57 8.31 -0.64 8.15
N PRO A 58 9.36 -0.52 8.98
CA PRO A 58 10.02 -1.67 9.61
C PRO A 58 9.11 -2.52 10.51
N ASP A 59 8.06 -1.90 11.04
CA ASP A 59 7.02 -2.44 11.92
C ASP A 59 5.85 -3.08 11.15
N ILE A 60 5.93 -3.16 9.82
CA ILE A 60 4.94 -3.87 9.01
C ILE A 60 4.84 -5.34 9.44
N GLY A 61 3.62 -5.80 9.75
CA GLY A 61 3.41 -7.17 10.27
C GLY A 61 3.28 -7.25 11.80
N GLU A 62 3.52 -6.15 12.53
CA GLU A 62 3.34 -6.07 13.99
C GLU A 62 1.97 -5.50 14.41
N GLY A 63 1.07 -5.29 13.45
CA GLY A 63 -0.31 -4.84 13.65
C GLY A 63 -0.51 -3.32 13.62
N LYS A 64 0.57 -2.53 13.68
CA LYS A 64 0.55 -1.07 13.55
C LYS A 64 1.78 -0.56 12.81
N ILE A 65 1.58 0.50 12.02
CA ILE A 65 2.65 1.23 11.33
C ILE A 65 2.76 2.61 12.00
N GLU A 66 3.65 2.73 12.98
CA GLU A 66 3.87 3.93 13.81
C GLU A 66 4.20 5.16 12.96
N ARG A 67 4.95 4.98 11.87
CA ARG A 67 5.31 6.07 10.94
C ARG A 67 4.14 6.58 10.10
N ALA A 68 3.04 5.83 10.02
CA ALA A 68 1.87 6.16 9.21
C ALA A 68 0.57 5.76 9.92
N PRO A 69 0.18 6.45 11.01
CA PRO A 69 -0.98 6.06 11.83
C PRO A 69 -2.32 6.18 11.07
N SER A 70 -2.37 6.98 10.02
CA SER A 70 -3.52 7.09 9.11
C SER A 70 -3.70 5.85 8.23
N LEU A 71 -2.63 5.07 8.01
CA LEU A 71 -2.62 3.91 7.14
C LEU A 71 -3.24 2.70 7.84
N ARG A 72 -4.53 2.46 7.56
CA ARG A 72 -5.31 1.40 8.20
C ARG A 72 -5.22 0.07 7.47
N ARG A 73 -5.02 0.09 6.15
CA ARG A 73 -4.94 -1.13 5.35
C ARG A 73 -3.85 -1.07 4.30
N LEU A 74 -3.11 -2.16 4.21
CA LEU A 74 -2.25 -2.48 3.09
C LEU A 74 -2.92 -3.56 2.25
N VAL A 75 -3.02 -3.34 0.94
CA VAL A 75 -3.67 -4.27 0.03
C VAL A 75 -2.70 -4.63 -1.09
N SER A 76 -2.41 -5.92 -1.22
CA SER A 76 -1.60 -6.43 -2.33
C SER A 76 -2.49 -7.12 -3.37
N PHE A 77 -2.26 -6.80 -4.65
CA PHE A 77 -2.96 -7.44 -5.78
C PHE A 77 -2.52 -8.88 -6.04
N ASP A 78 -1.26 -9.22 -5.76
CA ASP A 78 -0.62 -10.51 -6.04
C ASP A 78 -0.13 -11.22 -4.76
N GLY A 79 -0.51 -10.69 -3.59
CA GLY A 79 -0.15 -11.22 -2.27
C GLY A 79 1.12 -10.58 -1.68
N SER A 80 1.42 -10.87 -0.43
CA SER A 80 2.58 -10.30 0.29
C SER A 80 3.12 -11.33 1.27
N ARG A 81 4.39 -11.17 1.67
CA ARG A 81 5.01 -11.97 2.73
C ARG A 81 4.62 -11.48 4.13
N HIS A 82 4.07 -10.26 4.22
CA HIS A 82 3.73 -9.60 5.48
C HIS A 82 2.34 -10.01 5.97
N ARG A 83 2.23 -10.32 7.27
CA ARG A 83 1.00 -10.86 7.88
C ARG A 83 -0.20 -9.89 7.79
N ASP A 84 0.07 -8.59 7.90
CA ASP A 84 -0.98 -7.56 7.97
C ASP A 84 -1.42 -7.03 6.61
N VAL A 85 -0.81 -7.52 5.52
CA VAL A 85 -1.20 -7.16 4.16
C VAL A 85 -2.37 -8.03 3.71
N VAL A 86 -3.45 -7.38 3.30
CA VAL A 86 -4.65 -8.05 2.81
C VAL A 86 -4.50 -8.33 1.32
N GLY A 87 -4.68 -9.58 0.90
CA GLY A 87 -4.74 -9.91 -0.52
C GLY A 87 -6.03 -9.37 -1.17
N TRP A 88 -5.95 -8.97 -2.43
CA TRP A 88 -7.06 -8.35 -3.18
C TRP A 88 -8.39 -9.12 -3.10
N SER A 89 -8.37 -10.45 -3.31
CA SER A 89 -9.60 -11.25 -3.23
C SER A 89 -10.24 -11.21 -1.84
N LYS A 90 -9.43 -11.20 -0.78
CA LYS A 90 -9.92 -11.09 0.60
C LYS A 90 -10.42 -9.68 0.91
N PHE A 91 -9.76 -8.66 0.37
CA PHE A 91 -10.20 -7.28 0.48
C PHE A 91 -11.60 -7.11 -0.12
N LEU A 92 -11.81 -7.57 -1.35
CA LEU A 92 -13.11 -7.53 -2.04
C LEU A 92 -14.21 -8.31 -1.33
N ALA A 93 -13.90 -9.46 -0.74
CA ALA A 93 -14.87 -10.26 0.01
C ALA A 93 -15.29 -9.64 1.36
N SER A 94 -14.51 -8.67 1.85
CA SER A 94 -14.75 -7.97 3.13
C SER A 94 -15.21 -6.52 2.97
N ALA A 95 -15.40 -6.07 1.73
CA ALA A 95 -15.75 -4.71 1.35
C ALA A 95 -17.27 -4.52 1.30
#